data_AF-A0A4P8Q679-F1
#
_entry.id   AF-A0A4P8Q679-F1
#
_cell.length_a   1.000
_cell.length_b   1.000
_cell.length_c   1.000
_cell.angle_alpha   90.00
_cell.angle_beta   90.00
_cell.angle_gamma   90.00
#
_symmetry.space_group_name_H-M   'P 1'
#
loop_
_entity.id
_entity.type
_entity.pdbx_description
1 polymer ?
#
loop_
_entity_poly.entity_id
_entity_poly.type
_entity_poly.pdbx_seq_one_letter_code
_entity_poly.pdbx_strand_id
1 'polypeptide(L)'
;MFAYDFMEGGVDVDALERIHRGDVRDWVTAVASSGLFTNAQVERIDAGWRHDPRSLLGALLSEADEMTVRRYETTWASLDRLEAPAERPAALAVGGYSTAVAPASFTIA
;
A
#
# COMPACT_ATOMS: atom_id res chain seq x y z
N MET A 1 -6.81 -1.70 -19.86
CA MET A 1 -8.04 -0.88 -19.99
C MET A 1 -9.23 -1.81 -19.77
N PHE A 2 -10.33 -1.36 -19.15
CA PHE A 2 -11.52 -2.12 -18.67
C PHE A 2 -11.50 -2.53 -17.17
N ALA A 3 -11.84 -1.60 -16.26
CA ALA A 3 -12.67 -1.83 -15.05
C ALA A 3 -12.67 -0.63 -14.06
N TYR A 4 -11.66 0.24 -14.08
CA TYR A 4 -11.55 1.31 -13.06
C TYR A 4 -12.46 2.52 -13.31
N ASP A 5 -12.76 2.84 -14.58
CA ASP A 5 -13.54 4.04 -14.97
C ASP A 5 -15.07 3.91 -14.89
N PHE A 6 -15.63 2.75 -14.51
CA PHE A 6 -17.05 2.47 -14.79
C PHE A 6 -18.00 2.34 -13.58
N MET A 7 -17.66 2.90 -12.41
CA MET A 7 -18.71 3.11 -11.40
C MET A 7 -18.63 4.54 -10.89
N GLU A 8 -19.74 5.23 -11.11
CA GLU A 8 -20.05 6.67 -11.20
C GLU A 8 -19.82 7.50 -9.92
N GLY A 9 -18.84 7.06 -9.11
CA GLY A 9 -18.32 7.68 -7.89
C GLY A 9 -16.99 7.00 -7.55
N GLY A 10 -16.01 7.13 -8.45
CA GLY A 10 -14.69 6.49 -8.35
C GLY A 10 -14.04 6.67 -6.97
N VAL A 11 -13.19 5.72 -6.57
CA VAL A 11 -12.29 5.95 -5.43
C VAL A 11 -11.48 7.20 -5.78
N ASP A 12 -11.50 8.22 -4.93
CA ASP A 12 -10.59 9.34 -5.04
C ASP A 12 -9.19 8.83 -4.67
N VAL A 13 -8.48 8.31 -5.68
CA VAL A 13 -7.18 7.65 -5.49
C VAL A 13 -6.15 8.66 -4.99
N ASP A 14 -6.21 9.92 -5.45
CA ASP A 14 -5.30 10.97 -5.01
C ASP A 14 -5.49 11.28 -3.51
N ALA A 15 -6.75 11.40 -3.06
CA ALA A 15 -7.04 11.54 -1.65
C ALA A 15 -6.58 10.31 -0.85
N LEU A 16 -6.83 9.10 -1.38
CA LEU A 16 -6.44 7.85 -0.72
C LEU A 16 -4.92 7.72 -0.59
N GLU A 17 -4.15 8.10 -1.60
CA GLU A 17 -2.68 8.13 -1.57
C GLU A 17 -2.11 9.17 -0.60
N ARG A 18 -2.82 10.31 -0.43
CA ARG A 18 -2.45 11.31 0.58
C ARG A 18 -2.68 10.76 1.99
N ILE A 19 -3.85 10.16 2.24
CA ILE A 19 -4.14 9.50 3.52
C ILE A 19 -3.10 8.41 3.77
N HIS A 20 -2.81 7.55 2.79
CA HIS A 20 -1.86 6.44 2.94
C HIS A 20 -0.47 6.90 3.40
N ARG A 21 0.00 8.05 2.90
CA ARG A 21 1.26 8.69 3.31
C ARG A 21 1.19 9.48 4.63
N GLY A 22 0.04 9.48 5.30
CA GLY A 22 -0.19 10.22 6.53
C GLY A 22 -0.45 11.73 6.34
N ASP A 23 -0.70 12.21 5.11
CA ASP A 23 -1.22 13.55 4.90
C ASP A 23 -2.71 13.57 5.23
N VAL A 24 -3.03 13.96 6.47
CA VAL A 24 -4.39 13.91 7.03
C VAL A 24 -4.99 15.30 7.30
N ARG A 25 -4.33 16.36 6.84
CA ARG A 25 -4.63 17.76 7.22
C ARG A 25 -6.06 18.18 6.89
N ASP A 26 -6.56 17.78 5.72
CA ASP A 26 -7.88 18.19 5.25
C ASP A 26 -8.98 17.61 6.13
N TRP A 27 -8.82 16.36 6.56
CA TRP A 27 -9.73 15.68 7.48
C TRP A 27 -9.63 16.23 8.91
N VAL A 28 -8.42 16.53 9.40
CA VAL A 28 -8.24 17.17 10.71
C VAL A 28 -8.90 18.55 10.74
N THR A 29 -8.80 19.31 9.64
CA THR A 29 -9.46 20.60 9.49
C THR A 29 -10.98 20.45 9.52
N ALA A 30 -11.52 19.45 8.83
CA ALA A 30 -12.95 19.13 8.88
C ALA A 30 -13.41 18.79 10.31
N VAL A 31 -12.67 17.94 11.03
CA VAL A 31 -12.96 17.61 12.45
C VAL A 31 -12.94 18.86 13.32
N ALA A 32 -11.92 19.71 13.20
CA ALA A 32 -11.82 20.94 13.97
C ALA A 32 -12.99 21.90 13.68
N SER A 33 -13.40 22.00 12.41
CA SER A 33 -14.50 22.86 11.98
C SER A 33 -15.90 22.35 12.39
N SER A 34 -16.02 21.08 12.78
CA SER A 34 -17.32 20.50 13.20
C SER A 34 -17.86 21.10 14.50
N GLY A 35 -16.98 21.66 15.34
CA GLY A 35 -17.32 22.15 16.69
C GLY A 35 -17.62 21.04 17.70
N LEU A 36 -17.50 19.77 17.33
CA LEU A 36 -17.81 18.60 18.20
C LEU A 36 -16.64 18.21 19.10
N PHE A 37 -15.44 18.70 18.82
CA PHE A 37 -14.20 18.31 19.48
C PHE A 37 -13.47 19.52 20.04
N THR A 38 -12.91 19.36 21.24
CA THR A 38 -11.94 20.31 21.81
C THR A 38 -10.62 20.28 21.04
N ASN A 39 -9.82 21.34 21.12
CA ASN A 39 -8.49 21.37 20.48
C ASN A 39 -7.61 20.19 20.90
N ALA A 40 -7.63 19.80 22.18
CA ALA A 40 -6.86 18.66 22.68
C ALA A 40 -7.39 17.29 22.16
N GLN A 41 -8.65 17.20 21.75
CA GLN A 41 -9.17 16.02 21.04
C GLN A 41 -8.72 16.04 19.58
N VAL A 42 -8.76 17.20 18.91
CA VAL A 42 -8.29 17.35 17.53
C VAL A 42 -6.81 16.99 17.40
N GLU A 43 -5.95 17.46 18.31
CA GLU A 43 -4.52 17.12 18.32
C GLU A 43 -4.27 15.62 18.49
N ARG A 44 -5.07 14.95 19.34
CA ARG A 44 -4.97 13.49 19.51
C ARG A 44 -5.45 12.73 18.27
N ILE A 45 -6.49 13.23 17.60
CA ILE A 45 -6.98 12.66 16.34
C ILE A 45 -5.91 12.80 15.25
N ASP A 46 -5.31 13.99 15.09
CA ASP A 46 -4.21 14.24 14.14
C ASP A 46 -3.02 13.30 14.41
N ALA A 47 -2.57 13.21 15.65
CA ALA A 47 -1.48 12.30 16.02
C ALA A 47 -1.83 10.82 15.76
N GLY A 48 -3.07 10.40 16.08
CA GLY A 48 -3.55 9.05 15.83
C GLY A 48 -3.58 8.70 14.35
N TRP A 49 -4.14 9.58 13.51
CA TRP A 49 -4.24 9.36 12.08
C TRP A 49 -2.89 9.43 11.35
N ARG A 50 -1.94 10.24 11.82
CA ARG A 50 -0.57 10.21 11.27
C ARG A 50 0.20 8.95 11.65
N HIS A 51 -0.06 8.42 12.85
CA HIS A 51 0.59 7.19 13.32
C HIS A 51 -0.01 5.95 12.66
N ASP A 52 -1.33 5.93 12.49
CA ASP A 52 -2.09 4.86 11.85
C ASP A 52 -3.09 5.44 10.85
N PRO A 53 -2.67 5.71 9.60
CA PRO A 53 -3.56 6.29 8.59
C PRO A 53 -4.74 5.38 8.21
N ARG A 54 -4.62 4.08 8.48
CA ARG A 54 -5.70 3.11 8.32
C ARG A 54 -6.92 3.47 9.18
N SER A 55 -6.71 4.02 10.36
CA SER A 55 -7.79 4.41 11.27
C SER A 55 -8.64 5.55 10.70
N LEU A 56 -8.05 6.48 9.94
CA LEU A 56 -8.80 7.51 9.20
C LEU A 56 -9.63 6.88 8.09
N LEU A 57 -9.06 5.95 7.31
CA LEU A 57 -9.83 5.24 6.28
C LEU A 57 -11.04 4.52 6.89
N GLY A 58 -10.84 3.83 8.03
CA GLY A 58 -11.93 3.17 8.76
C GLY A 58 -13.02 4.15 9.21
N ALA A 59 -12.64 5.36 9.65
CA ALA A 59 -13.60 6.39 10.03
C ALA A 59 -14.39 6.95 8.83
N LEU A 60 -13.74 7.11 7.67
CA LEU A 60 -14.41 7.57 6.45
C LEU A 60 -15.42 6.57 5.90
N LEU A 61 -15.17 5.28 6.13
CA LEU A 61 -15.98 4.18 5.61
C LEU A 61 -17.00 3.62 6.62
N SER A 62 -17.10 4.21 7.82
CA SER A 62 -17.92 3.62 8.90
C SER A 62 -19.40 3.47 8.54
N GLU A 63 -19.92 4.37 7.70
CA GLU A 63 -21.31 4.39 7.22
C GLU A 63 -21.41 4.10 5.71
N ALA A 64 -20.31 3.67 5.08
CA ALA A 64 -20.30 3.32 3.66
C ALA A 64 -20.93 1.95 3.41
N ASP A 65 -21.49 1.75 2.21
CA ASP A 65 -21.97 0.44 1.80
C ASP A 65 -20.81 -0.55 1.57
N GLU A 66 -21.11 -1.84 1.66
CA GLU A 66 -20.11 -2.91 1.54
C GLU A 66 -19.31 -2.86 0.21
N MET A 67 -19.93 -2.41 -0.88
CA MET A 67 -19.24 -2.30 -2.16
C MET A 67 -18.19 -1.19 -2.08
N THR A 68 -18.59 0.00 -1.60
CA THR A 68 -17.68 1.12 -1.38
C THR A 68 -16.54 0.72 -0.46
N VAL A 69 -16.82 0.07 0.67
CA VAL A 69 -15.79 -0.45 1.58
C VAL A 69 -14.81 -1.36 0.83
N ARG A 70 -15.31 -2.37 0.13
CA ARG A 70 -14.47 -3.34 -0.59
C ARG A 70 -13.58 -2.68 -1.65
N ARG A 71 -14.07 -1.63 -2.30
CA ARG A 71 -13.36 -0.90 -3.34
C ARG A 71 -12.18 -0.10 -2.78
N TYR A 72 -12.41 0.64 -1.70
CA TYR A 72 -11.36 1.39 -1.01
C TYR A 72 -10.34 0.44 -0.38
N GLU A 73 -10.79 -0.67 0.20
CA GLU A 73 -9.91 -1.70 0.76
C GLU A 73 -8.98 -2.35 -0.27
N THR A 74 -9.53 -2.68 -1.45
CA THR A 74 -8.75 -3.25 -2.55
C THR A 74 -7.69 -2.25 -3.06
N THR A 75 -8.06 -0.97 -3.11
CA THR A 75 -7.13 0.09 -3.54
C THR A 75 -6.04 0.31 -2.50
N TRP A 76 -6.39 0.39 -1.21
CA TRP A 76 -5.45 0.51 -0.10
C TRP A 76 -4.43 -0.63 -0.08
N ALA A 77 -4.90 -1.88 -0.18
CA ALA A 77 -4.01 -3.04 -0.22
C ALA A 77 -3.04 -3.01 -1.42
N SER A 78 -3.39 -2.30 -2.49
CA SER A 78 -2.50 -2.09 -3.63
C SER A 78 -1.41 -1.08 -3.34
N LEU A 79 -1.72 -0.02 -2.58
CA LEU A 79 -0.74 0.95 -2.08
C LEU A 79 0.24 0.30 -1.09
N ASP A 80 -0.26 -0.54 -0.16
CA ASP A 80 0.59 -1.27 0.79
C ASP A 80 1.65 -2.13 0.07
N ARG A 81 1.28 -2.76 -1.05
CA ARG A 81 2.21 -3.57 -1.86
C ARG A 81 3.26 -2.72 -2.59
N LEU A 82 2.97 -1.45 -2.89
CA LEU A 82 3.92 -0.54 -3.53
C LEU A 82 4.94 0.01 -2.52
N GLU A 83 4.53 0.20 -1.27
CA GLU A 83 5.43 0.65 -0.20
C GLU A 83 6.29 -0.49 0.36
N ALA A 84 5.79 -1.73 0.32
CA ALA A 84 6.57 -2.90 0.69
C ALA A 84 7.88 -2.92 -0.14
N PRO A 85 9.07 -2.88 0.50
CA PRO A 85 10.31 -2.99 -0.23
C PRO A 85 10.27 -4.29 -1.02
N ALA A 86 10.42 -4.20 -2.35
CA ALA A 86 10.50 -5.37 -3.20
C ALA A 86 11.59 -6.28 -2.62
N GLU A 87 11.18 -7.32 -1.90
CA GLU A 87 12.05 -8.40 -1.50
C GLU A 87 12.56 -8.97 -2.81
N ARG A 88 13.74 -8.49 -3.25
CA ARG A 88 14.40 -9.07 -4.42
C ARG A 88 14.48 -10.55 -4.10
N PRO A 89 13.92 -11.45 -4.93
CA PRO A 89 14.23 -12.85 -4.78
C PRO A 89 15.75 -12.92 -4.89
N ALA A 90 16.40 -13.28 -3.78
CA ALA A 90 17.83 -13.50 -3.74
C ALA A 90 18.13 -14.39 -4.93
N ALA A 91 18.92 -13.87 -5.87
CA ALA A 91 19.33 -14.61 -7.03
C ALA A 91 19.90 -15.94 -6.55
N LEU A 92 19.13 -17.00 -6.74
CA LEU A 92 19.62 -18.37 -6.69
C LEU A 92 20.67 -18.44 -7.79
N ALA A 93 21.91 -18.14 -7.41
CA ALA A 93 23.09 -18.54 -8.14
C ALA A 93 23.10 -20.08 -8.11
N VAL A 94 22.31 -20.67 -9.01
CA VAL A 94 22.40 -22.08 -9.38
C VAL A 94 23.83 -22.27 -9.87
N GLY A 95 24.59 -23.01 -9.06
CA GLY A 95 26.02 -23.21 -9.21
C GLY A 95 26.41 -23.61 -10.62
N GLY A 96 27.51 -23.01 -11.07
CA GLY A 96 28.16 -23.32 -12.33
C GLY A 96 28.48 -24.81 -12.44
N TYR A 97 28.21 -25.34 -13.63
CA TYR A 97 28.68 -26.62 -14.11
C TYR A 97 30.22 -26.66 -14.02
N SER A 98 30.75 -27.50 -13.14
CA SER A 98 32.15 -27.90 -13.20
C SER A 98 32.18 -29.35 -13.66
N THR A 99 32.36 -29.57 -14.97
CA THR A 99 32.78 -30.87 -15.51
C THR A 99 34.18 -30.68 -16.04
N ALA A 100 35.16 -30.98 -15.19
CA ALA A 100 36.52 -31.26 -15.64
C ALA A 100 36.53 -32.68 -16.23
N VAL A 101 36.55 -32.77 -17.56
CA VAL A 101 36.99 -33.98 -18.26
C VAL A 101 38.43 -33.73 -18.71
N ALA A 102 39.36 -34.49 -18.11
CA ALA A 102 40.76 -34.51 -18.48
C ALA A 102 40.93 -35.11 -19.90
N PRO A 103 41.90 -34.65 -20.69
CA PRO A 103 42.22 -35.31 -21.94
C PRO A 103 43.00 -36.60 -21.65
N ALA A 104 42.39 -37.75 -21.89
CA ALA A 104 43.13 -39.01 -21.96
C ALA A 104 43.97 -39.00 -23.25
N SER A 105 45.28 -38.98 -23.10
CA SER A 105 46.25 -39.05 -24.20
C SER A 105 46.08 -40.36 -24.97
N PHE A 106 45.97 -40.20 -26.28
CA PHE A 106 45.96 -41.25 -27.29
C PHE A 106 47.36 -41.90 -27.38
N THR A 107 47.44 -43.23 -27.38
CA THR A 107 48.64 -43.95 -27.82
C THR A 107 48.22 -45.21 -28.57
N ILE A 108 48.53 -45.22 -29.87
CA ILE A 108 48.49 -46.35 -30.79
C ILE A 108 49.79 -47.15 -30.62
N ALA A 109 49.67 -48.48 -30.55
CA ALA A 109 50.62 -49.43 -31.12
C ALA A 109 49.90 -50.76 -31.39
#